data_AF-A0A378UA57-F1
#
_entry.id   AF-A0A378UA57-F1
#
_cell.length_a   1.000
_cell.length_b   1.000
_cell.length_c   1.000
_cell.angle_alpha   90.00
_cell.angle_beta   90.00
_cell.angle_gamma   90.00
#
_symmetry.space_group_name_H-M   'P 1'
#
loop_
_entity.id
_entity.type
_entity.pdbx_description
1 polymer ?
#
loop_
_entity_poly.entity_id
_entity_poly.type
_entity_poly.pdbx_seq_one_letter_code
_entity_poly.pdbx_strand_id
1 'polypeptide(L)'
;MSDIVRLPRVSRRGFLTAAAALGATAITGCRSETAATPADVTSPDAIAVAESLRPHTGRTVSTTLTAQRSQVDLGGTVAETVAYNDLVPGPLLRASVGDELEVTVHNRLGR
;
A
#
# COMPACT_ATOMS: atom_id res chain seq x y z
N MET A 1 43.20 -57.92 29.62
CA MET A 1 44.07 -57.65 28.46
C MET A 1 43.62 -56.32 27.89
N SER A 2 44.41 -55.28 28.10
CA SER A 2 43.99 -53.88 27.97
C SER A 2 44.19 -53.38 26.55
N ASP A 3 43.13 -53.00 25.84
CA ASP A 3 43.24 -52.27 24.58
C ASP A 3 43.07 -50.77 24.85
N ILE A 4 44.18 -50.05 24.70
CA ILE A 4 44.28 -48.60 24.85
C ILE A 4 43.69 -47.96 23.59
N VAL A 5 42.51 -47.34 23.71
CA VAL A 5 41.94 -46.50 22.66
C VAL A 5 42.86 -45.29 22.44
N ARG A 6 43.58 -45.30 21.33
CA ARG A 6 44.40 -44.17 20.87
C ARG A 6 43.51 -43.17 20.15
N LEU A 7 43.07 -42.13 20.83
CA LEU A 7 42.33 -41.04 20.17
C LEU A 7 43.24 -40.35 19.14
N PRO A 8 42.73 -40.04 17.93
CA PRO A 8 43.52 -39.36 16.90
C PRO A 8 43.89 -37.96 17.38
N ARG A 9 45.19 -37.66 17.46
CA ARG A 9 45.68 -36.30 17.73
C ARG A 9 45.44 -35.44 16.50
N VAL A 10 44.35 -34.67 16.51
CA VAL A 10 44.06 -33.68 15.46
C VAL A 10 45.08 -32.54 15.57
N SER A 11 45.94 -32.41 14.57
CA SER A 11 46.86 -31.27 14.50
C SER A 11 46.06 -30.01 14.12
N ARG A 12 46.48 -28.83 14.63
CA ARG A 12 45.90 -27.52 14.27
C ARG A 12 45.70 -27.36 12.76
N ARG A 13 46.65 -27.88 11.98
CA ARG A 13 46.62 -27.82 10.51
C ARG A 13 45.52 -28.71 9.92
N GLY A 14 45.31 -29.91 10.48
CA GLY A 14 44.23 -30.81 10.06
C GLY A 14 42.83 -30.25 10.37
N PHE A 15 42.69 -29.56 11.51
CA PHE A 15 41.45 -28.86 11.85
C PHE A 15 41.16 -27.71 10.87
N LEU A 16 42.16 -26.90 10.53
CA LEU A 16 42.00 -25.80 9.58
C LEU A 16 41.66 -26.29 8.17
N THR A 17 42.25 -27.39 7.72
CA THR A 17 41.90 -27.98 6.41
C THR A 17 40.49 -28.56 6.38
N ALA A 18 40.01 -29.13 7.49
CA ALA A 18 38.64 -29.63 7.57
C ALA A 18 37.60 -28.50 7.61
N ALA A 19 37.89 -27.41 8.31
CA ALA A 19 37.01 -26.23 8.36
C ALA A 19 36.87 -25.54 6.99
N ALA A 20 37.94 -25.50 6.19
CA ALA A 20 37.89 -24.94 4.84
C ALA A 20 37.03 -25.76 3.87
N ALA A 21 36.93 -27.09 4.06
CA ALA A 21 36.14 -27.97 3.19
C ALA A 21 34.62 -27.88 3.45
N LEU A 22 34.19 -27.40 4.62
CA LEU A 22 32.77 -27.25 4.98
C LEU A 22 32.20 -25.86 4.62
N GLY A 23 33.03 -24.91 4.19
CA GLY A 23 32.63 -23.55 3.83
C GLY A 23 32.14 -23.36 2.39
N ALA A 24 31.90 -24.45 1.65
CA ALA A 24 31.62 -24.42 0.21
C ALA A 24 30.24 -24.97 -0.19
N THR A 25 29.30 -25.13 0.75
CA THR A 25 27.89 -25.29 0.39
C THR A 25 27.24 -23.92 0.27
N ALA A 26 27.29 -23.44 -0.96
CA ALA A 26 26.53 -22.37 -1.59
C ALA A 26 25.42 -21.76 -0.72
N ILE A 27 25.63 -20.49 -0.40
CA ILE A 27 24.58 -19.54 -0.09
C ILE A 27 23.67 -19.47 -1.34
N THR A 28 22.65 -20.32 -1.45
CA THR A 28 21.46 -20.00 -2.26
C THR A 28 20.67 -18.96 -1.48
N GLY A 29 21.32 -17.81 -1.31
CA GLY A 29 20.73 -16.62 -0.76
C GLY A 29 19.70 -16.13 -1.74
N CYS A 30 18.50 -15.90 -1.21
CA CYS A 30 17.54 -14.91 -1.65
C CYS A 30 17.73 -14.48 -3.11
N ARG A 31 16.86 -14.97 -4.00
CA ARG A 31 16.45 -14.14 -5.12
C ARG A 31 15.84 -12.89 -4.49
N SER A 32 16.68 -11.87 -4.28
CA SER A 32 16.21 -10.50 -4.25
C SER A 32 15.50 -10.35 -5.58
N GLU A 33 14.18 -10.26 -5.52
CA GLU A 33 13.40 -9.58 -6.56
C GLU A 33 14.27 -8.42 -7.01
N THR A 34 14.61 -8.39 -8.30
CA THR A 34 15.31 -7.28 -8.93
C THR A 34 14.80 -6.03 -8.26
N ALA A 35 15.65 -5.39 -7.44
CA ALA A 35 15.33 -4.11 -6.86
C ALA A 35 15.09 -3.26 -8.10
N ALA A 36 13.80 -3.07 -8.42
CA ALA A 36 13.40 -2.13 -9.42
C ALA A 36 14.14 -0.87 -8.99
N THR A 37 15.05 -0.40 -9.86
CA THR A 37 15.62 0.94 -9.78
C THR A 37 14.54 1.83 -9.19
N PRO A 38 14.79 2.57 -8.09
CA PRO A 38 13.74 3.38 -7.46
C PRO A 38 13.13 4.20 -8.59
N ALA A 39 11.97 3.73 -9.06
CA ALA A 39 11.26 4.38 -10.12
C ALA A 39 10.99 5.74 -9.51
N ASP A 40 11.32 6.79 -10.25
CA ASP A 40 10.91 8.14 -9.88
C ASP A 40 9.45 8.03 -9.41
N VAL A 41 9.23 8.12 -8.09
CA VAL A 41 7.96 7.81 -7.43
C VAL A 41 6.89 8.83 -7.84
N THR A 42 7.29 9.80 -8.66
CA THR A 42 6.51 10.87 -9.26
C THR A 42 6.14 10.59 -10.71
N SER A 43 6.40 9.41 -11.26
CA SER A 43 5.91 9.06 -12.59
C SER A 43 4.39 8.76 -12.49
N PRO A 44 3.51 9.44 -13.26
CA PRO A 44 2.07 9.14 -13.29
C PRO A 44 1.77 7.67 -13.60
N ASP A 45 2.69 7.03 -14.32
CA ASP A 45 2.62 5.62 -14.72
C ASP A 45 2.81 4.69 -13.52
N ALA A 46 3.74 5.03 -12.61
CA ALA A 46 3.95 4.27 -11.37
C ALA A 46 2.71 4.33 -10.46
N ILE A 47 2.01 5.46 -10.43
CA ILE A 47 0.75 5.62 -9.68
C ILE A 47 -0.33 4.75 -10.34
N ALA A 48 -0.53 4.84 -11.65
CA ALA A 48 -1.55 4.06 -12.35
C ALA A 48 -1.35 2.55 -12.18
N VAL A 49 -0.10 2.07 -12.26
CA VAL A 49 0.24 0.66 -11.99
C VAL A 49 -0.09 0.27 -10.55
N ALA A 50 0.32 1.07 -9.57
CA ALA A 50 0.03 0.81 -8.15
C ALA A 50 -1.49 0.80 -7.86
N GLU A 51 -2.24 1.74 -8.45
CA GLU A 51 -3.69 1.82 -8.31
C GLU A 51 -4.39 0.63 -8.98
N SER A 52 -3.93 0.18 -10.16
CA SER A 52 -4.51 -0.98 -10.86
C SER A 52 -4.37 -2.30 -10.10
N LEU A 53 -3.40 -2.40 -9.18
CA LEU A 53 -3.20 -3.59 -8.35
C LEU A 53 -4.10 -3.60 -7.11
N ARG A 54 -4.80 -2.50 -6.80
CA ARG A 54 -5.71 -2.45 -5.65
C ARG A 54 -6.93 -3.32 -5.90
N PRO A 55 -7.43 -4.07 -4.88
CA PRO A 55 -8.67 -4.81 -5.01
C PRO A 55 -9.85 -3.89 -5.36
N HIS A 56 -10.50 -4.17 -6.48
CA HIS A 56 -11.68 -3.44 -6.92
C HIS A 56 -12.82 -4.42 -7.28
N THR A 57 -14.06 -4.00 -7.06
CA THR A 57 -15.26 -4.79 -7.40
C THR A 57 -15.63 -4.66 -8.88
N GLY A 58 -15.09 -3.65 -9.57
CA GLY A 58 -15.48 -3.26 -10.92
C GLY A 58 -16.81 -2.49 -10.98
N ARG A 59 -17.42 -2.18 -9.82
CA ARG A 59 -18.63 -1.36 -9.74
C ARG A 59 -18.26 0.11 -9.57
N THR A 60 -18.84 0.97 -10.41
CA THR A 60 -18.74 2.43 -10.29
C THR A 60 -20.03 3.00 -9.71
N VAL A 61 -19.91 3.87 -8.72
CA VAL A 61 -20.99 4.66 -8.13
C VAL A 61 -20.82 6.11 -8.54
N SER A 62 -21.62 6.55 -9.52
CA SER A 62 -21.57 7.90 -10.05
C SER A 62 -22.57 8.85 -9.40
N THR A 63 -22.19 10.11 -9.23
CA THR A 63 -23.10 11.16 -8.73
C THR A 63 -22.63 12.56 -9.13
N THR A 64 -23.54 13.53 -8.99
CA THR A 64 -23.24 14.95 -9.21
C THR A 64 -23.55 15.76 -7.97
N LEU A 65 -22.57 16.52 -7.51
CA LEU A 65 -22.68 17.43 -6.38
C LEU A 65 -22.51 18.87 -6.86
N THR A 66 -23.36 19.77 -6.38
CA THR A 66 -23.27 21.21 -6.66
C THR A 66 -22.92 21.92 -5.36
N ALA A 67 -21.71 22.48 -5.28
CA ALA A 67 -21.29 23.33 -4.17
C ALA A 67 -21.85 24.74 -4.37
N GLN A 68 -22.65 25.23 -3.43
CA GLN A 68 -23.26 26.54 -3.51
C GLN A 68 -23.57 27.12 -2.13
N ARG A 69 -23.78 28.43 -2.07
CA ARG A 69 -24.22 29.14 -0.87
C ARG A 69 -25.71 28.89 -0.66
N SER A 70 -26.08 28.45 0.53
CA SER A 70 -27.44 28.01 0.87
C SER A 70 -27.85 28.56 2.23
N GLN A 71 -29.13 28.88 2.39
CA GLN A 71 -29.73 29.21 3.68
C GLN A 71 -30.43 27.96 4.22
N VAL A 72 -30.04 27.52 5.41
CA VAL A 72 -30.59 26.31 6.05
C VAL A 72 -31.06 26.60 7.46
N ASP A 73 -32.19 26.02 7.81
CA ASP A 73 -32.73 26.05 9.17
C ASP A 73 -32.08 24.95 10.03
N LEU A 74 -31.37 25.34 11.08
CA LEU A 74 -30.64 24.48 12.00
C LEU A 74 -31.43 24.26 13.30
N GLY A 75 -32.75 24.12 13.22
CA GLY A 75 -33.62 23.90 14.38
C GLY A 75 -34.10 25.20 15.02
N GLY A 76 -34.55 26.15 14.19
CA GLY A 76 -35.05 27.48 14.57
C GLY A 76 -34.07 28.62 14.29
N THR A 77 -32.85 28.32 13.83
CA THR A 77 -31.85 29.32 13.43
C THR A 77 -31.55 29.16 11.94
N VAL A 78 -31.89 30.18 11.15
CA VAL A 78 -31.52 30.20 9.72
C VAL A 78 -30.07 30.67 9.60
N ALA A 79 -29.20 29.79 9.11
CA ALA A 79 -27.80 30.07 8.87
C ALA A 79 -27.50 30.08 7.37
N GLU A 80 -26.71 31.06 6.95
CA GLU A 80 -26.12 31.06 5.62
C GLU A 80 -24.82 30.24 5.64
N THR A 81 -24.73 29.23 4.79
CA THR A 81 -23.60 28.30 4.74
C THR A 81 -23.31 27.87 3.31
N VAL A 82 -22.28 27.05 3.12
CA VAL A 82 -22.04 26.32 1.88
C VAL A 82 -22.59 24.90 2.03
N ALA A 83 -23.35 24.45 1.04
CA ALA A 83 -23.94 23.11 1.02
C ALA A 83 -23.73 22.45 -0.34
N TYR A 84 -23.76 21.12 -0.34
CA TYR A 84 -23.85 20.32 -1.56
C TYR A 84 -25.32 20.04 -1.84
N ASN A 85 -25.79 20.41 -3.04
CA ASN A 85 -27.18 20.22 -3.49
C ASN A 85 -28.22 20.87 -2.57
N ASP A 86 -27.90 22.01 -1.94
CA ASP A 86 -28.77 22.74 -0.98
C ASP A 86 -29.23 21.92 0.24
N LEU A 87 -28.51 20.84 0.59
CA LEU A 87 -28.86 19.96 1.70
C LEU A 87 -27.80 20.02 2.81
N VAL A 88 -28.28 20.09 4.06
CA VAL A 88 -27.45 19.98 5.26
C VAL A 88 -28.11 18.98 6.22
N PRO A 89 -27.53 17.79 6.47
CA PRO A 89 -26.33 17.25 5.81
C PRO A 89 -26.50 17.07 4.30
N GLY A 90 -25.39 17.11 3.56
CA GLY A 90 -25.39 16.88 2.11
C GLY A 90 -25.85 15.46 1.72
N PRO A 91 -26.02 15.20 0.41
CA PRO A 91 -26.44 13.91 -0.10
C PRO A 91 -25.57 12.75 0.40
N LEU A 92 -26.20 11.65 0.79
CA LEU A 92 -25.50 10.47 1.26
C LEU A 92 -24.94 9.65 0.10
N LEU A 93 -23.62 9.49 0.07
CA LEU A 93 -22.90 8.63 -0.87
C LEU A 93 -22.65 7.27 -0.21
N ARG A 94 -23.24 6.20 -0.74
CA ARG A 94 -23.04 4.83 -0.25
C ARG A 94 -22.28 3.99 -1.27
N ALA A 95 -21.18 3.41 -0.83
CA ALA A 95 -20.38 2.47 -1.60
C ALA A 95 -19.80 1.38 -0.69
N SER A 96 -19.35 0.29 -1.29
CA SER A 96 -18.67 -0.82 -0.65
C SER A 96 -17.16 -0.71 -0.85
N VAL A 97 -16.38 -1.43 -0.04
CA VAL A 97 -14.93 -1.53 -0.23
C VAL A 97 -14.65 -2.10 -1.61
N GLY A 98 -13.79 -1.42 -2.37
CA GLY A 98 -13.39 -1.78 -3.72
C GLY A 98 -14.28 -1.22 -4.83
N ASP A 99 -15.39 -0.53 -4.50
CA ASP A 99 -16.13 0.23 -5.51
C ASP A 99 -15.35 1.49 -5.94
N GLU A 100 -15.54 1.90 -7.19
CA GLU A 100 -15.06 3.18 -7.70
C GLU A 100 -16.13 4.26 -7.51
N LEU A 101 -15.73 5.44 -7.03
CA LEU A 101 -16.61 6.60 -6.90
C LEU A 101 -16.32 7.60 -8.01
N GLU A 102 -17.32 7.91 -8.83
CA GLU A 102 -17.22 8.94 -9.86
C GLU A 102 -18.09 10.13 -9.48
N VAL A 103 -17.47 11.15 -8.88
CA VAL A 103 -18.20 12.32 -8.36
C VAL A 103 -17.90 13.54 -9.21
N THR A 104 -18.89 13.97 -10.00
CA THR A 104 -18.81 15.26 -10.71
C THR A 104 -19.18 16.38 -9.76
N VAL A 105 -18.31 17.37 -9.60
CA VAL A 105 -18.56 18.52 -8.73
C VAL A 105 -18.72 19.80 -9.55
N HIS A 106 -19.90 20.40 -9.47
CA HIS A 106 -20.17 21.75 -9.98
C HIS A 106 -19.91 22.78 -8.88
N ASN A 107 -18.98 23.69 -9.14
CA ASN A 107 -18.72 24.80 -8.23
C ASN A 107 -19.53 26.04 -8.64
N ARG A 108 -20.47 26.45 -7.79
CA ARG A 108 -21.26 27.68 -7.95
C ARG A 108 -20.97 28.71 -6.85
N LEU A 109 -19.86 28.53 -6.15
CA LEU A 109 -19.35 29.53 -5.22
C LEU A 109 -18.75 30.68 -6.04
N GLY A 110 -18.94 31.92 -5.57
CA GLY A 110 -18.32 33.09 -6.17
C GLY A 110 -16.79 33.01 -6.14
N ARG A 111 -16.14 33.88 -6.93
CA ARG A 111 -14.68 34.06 -6.88
C ARG A 111 -14.25 34.83 -5.65
#